data_AF-A0A1T4RUG9-F1
#
_entry.id   AF-A0A1T4RUG9-F1
#
_cell.length_a   1.000
_cell.length_b   1.000
_cell.length_c   1.000
_cell.angle_alpha   90.00
_cell.angle_beta   90.00
_cell.angle_gamma   90.00
#
_symmetry.space_group_name_H-M   'P 1'
#
loop_
_entity.id
_entity.type
_entity.pdbx_description
1 polymer ?
#
loop_
_entity_poly.entity_id
_entity_poly.type
_entity_poly.pdbx_seq_one_letter_code
_entity_poly.pdbx_strand_id
1 'polypeptide(L)'
;MSSDTGTKKMGLVGLTVLVAVNMMGSGIIMLPASLAQVGAISMLSWIVTALGAMCIAYTFAKCGAFCKRSGGMSAYAEEAHGKSSFFISSYTYYVCLVISCVAIAVSALGYIKPFMPWLDTPIHTFFGVVAILILTMVANFGGAKITGQISAFTVWGIIIPVAGLSIIGWWWFDPQTFMSAWNPHHSATMHSVSSGIALTLWAFLGIESAGANSDAVENPERNVPLAVLFGTGFAAIIYIASTGVIQGIIPNSELAASTAPFGLVFSHMFNPTVGNIVTLAAVIACIGSLLGWQFTNAQVSKAAADEGLFPKIFAKTNKAGVPIAGMLIMLAAEILLAVMTISPNLISQFNALLNLAVFINMVPYILSMTGLEVLLRKNMVSQKQYRLGATVGTLAVLYSIYGVYACGATAVFGGTILTLLGYIFYGFIAARDTKPTVKAN
;
A
#
# COMPACT_ATOMS: atom_id res chain seq x y z
N MET A 1 17.35 -27.97 20.71
CA MET A 1 18.02 -27.78 19.40
C MET A 1 17.01 -28.11 18.31
N SER A 2 16.25 -27.12 17.85
CA SER A 2 15.34 -27.27 16.71
C SER A 2 16.15 -27.17 15.43
N SER A 3 16.03 -28.19 14.59
CA SER A 3 16.62 -28.28 13.26
C SER A 3 16.16 -27.09 12.39
N ASP A 4 17.08 -26.16 12.16
CA ASP A 4 16.91 -25.02 11.28
C ASP A 4 16.96 -25.52 9.83
N THR A 5 15.80 -25.89 9.27
CA THR A 5 15.68 -26.24 7.86
C THR A 5 15.72 -24.98 7.00
N GLY A 6 16.91 -24.43 6.78
CA GLY A 6 17.40 -23.83 5.53
C GLY A 6 16.46 -22.97 4.67
N THR A 7 15.52 -22.20 5.22
CA THR A 7 14.89 -21.11 4.47
C THR A 7 15.90 -19.97 4.39
N LYS A 8 16.51 -19.78 3.20
CA LYS A 8 17.38 -18.62 2.93
C LYS A 8 16.61 -17.35 3.26
N LYS A 9 17.02 -16.67 4.34
CA LYS A 9 16.45 -15.39 4.76
C LYS A 9 16.82 -14.32 3.73
N MET A 10 16.00 -13.28 3.62
CA MET A 10 16.18 -12.22 2.63
C MET A 10 17.22 -11.21 3.10
N GLY A 11 18.25 -10.96 2.29
CA GLY A 11 19.25 -9.92 2.55
C GLY A 11 18.75 -8.51 2.23
N LEU A 12 19.55 -7.48 2.57
CA LEU A 12 19.20 -6.07 2.40
C LEU A 12 18.70 -5.72 0.98
N VAL A 13 19.44 -6.12 -0.06
CA VAL A 13 19.09 -5.79 -1.45
C VAL A 13 17.74 -6.41 -1.83
N GLY A 14 17.52 -7.68 -1.48
CA GLY A 14 16.25 -8.35 -1.73
C GLY A 14 15.08 -7.66 -1.01
N LEU A 15 15.29 -7.23 0.23
CA LEU A 15 14.28 -6.52 1.01
C LEU A 15 14.00 -5.12 0.46
N THR A 16 15.02 -4.35 0.09
CA THR A 16 14.84 -3.02 -0.54
C THR A 16 14.07 -3.16 -1.85
N VAL A 17 14.40 -4.17 -2.67
CA VAL A 17 13.65 -4.47 -3.88
C VAL A 17 12.20 -4.82 -3.53
N LEU A 18 11.94 -5.71 -2.57
CA LEU A 18 10.58 -6.06 -2.16
C LEU A 18 9.76 -4.84 -1.69
N VAL A 19 10.36 -3.96 -0.89
CA VAL A 19 9.71 -2.73 -0.42
C VAL A 19 9.38 -1.81 -1.60
N ALA A 20 10.37 -1.59 -2.47
CA ALA A 20 10.19 -0.79 -3.68
C ALA A 20 9.12 -1.40 -4.61
N VAL A 21 9.06 -2.73 -4.71
CA VAL A 21 8.07 -3.49 -5.49
C VAL A 21 6.66 -3.28 -4.95
N ASN A 22 6.47 -3.41 -3.64
CA ASN A 22 5.14 -3.28 -3.03
C ASN A 22 4.59 -1.85 -3.14
N MET A 23 5.47 -0.84 -3.13
CA MET A 23 5.10 0.54 -3.42
C MET A 23 4.80 0.74 -4.93
N MET A 24 5.74 0.34 -5.80
CA MET A 24 5.73 0.69 -7.24
C MET A 24 4.83 -0.16 -8.11
N GLY A 25 4.31 -1.30 -7.63
CA GLY A 25 3.52 -2.22 -8.44
C GLY A 25 2.25 -1.58 -8.98
N SER A 26 1.23 -1.49 -8.13
CA SER A 26 -0.10 -0.98 -8.49
C SER A 26 -0.38 0.40 -7.94
N GLY A 27 0.51 0.90 -7.08
CA GLY A 27 0.43 2.23 -6.49
C GLY A 27 0.44 3.32 -7.55
N ILE A 28 1.39 3.25 -8.50
CA ILE A 28 1.71 4.35 -9.43
C ILE A 28 0.89 4.34 -10.73
N ILE A 29 0.41 3.19 -11.17
CA ILE A 29 -0.11 2.97 -12.53
C ILE A 29 -1.31 3.83 -12.93
N MET A 30 -2.24 4.11 -12.02
CA MET A 30 -3.42 4.94 -12.30
C MET A 30 -3.25 6.38 -11.80
N LEU A 31 -2.21 6.65 -11.01
CA LEU A 31 -2.01 7.98 -10.41
C LEU A 31 -1.83 9.09 -11.43
N PRO A 32 -1.14 8.92 -12.58
CA PRO A 32 -1.10 9.98 -13.57
C PRO A 32 -2.48 10.44 -14.02
N ALA A 33 -3.41 9.51 -14.24
CA ALA A 33 -4.78 9.83 -14.62
C ALA A 33 -5.54 10.49 -13.45
N SER A 34 -5.46 9.94 -12.24
CA SER A 34 -6.12 10.50 -11.06
C SER A 34 -5.57 11.88 -10.67
N LEU A 35 -4.26 12.10 -10.76
CA LEU A 35 -3.61 13.37 -10.46
C LEU A 35 -3.82 14.40 -11.58
N ALA A 36 -4.03 13.95 -12.82
CA ALA A 36 -4.43 14.84 -13.91
C ALA A 36 -5.80 15.49 -13.63
N GLN A 37 -6.71 14.84 -12.90
CA GLN A 37 -7.96 15.45 -12.42
C GLN A 37 -7.74 16.59 -11.42
N VAL A 38 -6.57 16.64 -10.76
CA VAL A 38 -6.16 17.77 -9.91
C VAL A 38 -5.40 18.82 -10.72
N GLY A 39 -4.63 18.38 -11.71
CA GLY A 39 -3.71 19.19 -12.50
C GLY A 39 -2.25 18.99 -12.09
N ALA A 40 -1.32 19.54 -12.87
CA ALA A 40 0.12 19.43 -12.61
C ALA A 40 0.58 20.15 -11.33
N ILE A 41 -0.25 21.02 -10.76
CA ILE A 41 -0.10 21.55 -9.40
C ILE A 41 0.01 20.44 -8.34
N SER A 42 -0.48 19.23 -8.62
CA SER A 42 -0.28 18.04 -7.80
C SER A 42 1.18 17.62 -7.60
N MET A 43 2.13 18.19 -8.38
CA MET A 43 3.57 18.07 -8.08
C MET A 43 3.92 18.59 -6.70
N LEU A 44 3.21 19.61 -6.21
CA LEU A 44 3.36 20.11 -4.85
C LEU A 44 2.85 19.09 -3.82
N SER A 45 1.77 18.37 -4.12
CA SER A 45 1.29 17.25 -3.29
C SER A 45 2.36 16.18 -3.17
N TRP A 46 3.05 15.84 -4.26
CA TRP A 46 4.14 14.88 -4.22
C TRP A 46 5.29 15.33 -3.33
N ILE A 47 5.69 16.60 -3.38
CA ILE A 47 6.79 17.10 -2.53
C ILE A 47 6.40 16.98 -1.05
N VAL A 48 5.21 17.45 -0.68
CA VAL A 48 4.70 17.34 0.70
C VAL A 48 4.64 15.87 1.12
N THR A 49 4.14 15.00 0.25
CA THR A 49 3.98 13.58 0.54
C THR A 49 5.29 12.82 0.59
N ALA A 50 6.26 13.12 -0.26
CA ALA A 50 7.59 12.54 -0.21
C ALA A 50 8.30 12.89 1.11
N LEU A 51 8.21 14.15 1.56
CA LEU A 51 8.77 14.56 2.85
C LEU A 51 8.09 13.85 4.02
N GLY A 52 6.76 13.77 4.00
CA GLY A 52 5.97 13.06 5.00
C GLY A 52 6.26 11.55 5.04
N ALA A 53 6.30 10.90 3.87
CA ALA A 53 6.65 9.50 3.71
C ALA A 53 8.07 9.20 4.19
N MET A 54 9.04 10.09 3.95
CA MET A 54 10.40 9.95 4.50
C MET A 54 10.42 10.04 6.03
N CYS A 55 9.56 10.86 6.64
CA CYS A 55 9.40 10.90 8.10
C CYS A 55 8.79 9.59 8.63
N ILE A 56 7.76 9.06 7.98
CA ILE A 56 7.16 7.75 8.29
C ILE A 56 8.21 6.64 8.17
N ALA A 57 8.93 6.59 7.05
CA ALA A 57 9.98 5.63 6.77
C ALA A 57 11.09 5.68 7.83
N TYR A 58 11.56 6.87 8.21
CA TYR A 58 12.52 7.02 9.30
C TYR A 58 11.97 6.50 10.64
N THR A 59 10.71 6.76 10.92
CA THR A 59 10.06 6.35 12.17
C THR A 59 9.92 4.84 12.24
N PHE A 60 9.44 4.19 11.17
CA PHE A 60 9.39 2.73 11.06
C PHE A 60 10.77 2.08 11.05
N ALA A 61 11.76 2.71 10.43
CA ALA A 61 13.15 2.29 10.49
C ALA A 61 13.65 2.27 11.95
N LYS A 62 13.34 3.29 12.75
CA LYS A 62 13.70 3.29 14.17
C LYS A 62 12.90 2.28 14.98
N CYS A 63 11.59 2.15 14.76
CA CYS A 63 10.78 1.13 15.44
C CYS A 63 11.30 -0.28 15.16
N GLY A 64 11.60 -0.62 13.90
CA GLY A 64 12.12 -1.93 13.52
C GLY A 64 13.56 -2.21 14.01
N ALA A 65 14.35 -1.18 14.27
CA ALA A 65 15.67 -1.34 14.89
C ALA A 65 15.60 -1.64 16.40
N PHE A 66 14.54 -1.19 17.08
CA PHE A 66 14.45 -1.24 18.55
C PHE A 66 13.38 -2.20 19.08
N CYS A 67 12.38 -2.56 18.28
CA CYS A 67 11.35 -3.53 18.65
C CYS A 67 11.76 -4.92 18.17
N LYS A 68 11.95 -5.85 19.11
CA LYS A 68 12.37 -7.24 18.84
C LYS A 68 11.20 -8.22 18.74
N ARG A 69 9.97 -7.75 18.96
CA ARG A 69 8.78 -8.59 18.92
C ARG A 69 8.36 -8.82 17.47
N SER A 70 7.87 -10.03 17.19
CA SER A 70 7.21 -10.34 15.91
C SER A 70 5.87 -9.61 15.83
N GLY A 71 5.40 -9.34 14.60
CA GLY A 71 4.15 -8.63 14.32
C GLY A 71 4.33 -7.25 13.66
N GLY A 72 5.56 -6.81 13.41
CA GLY A 72 5.87 -5.59 12.66
C GLY A 72 5.18 -4.35 13.25
N MET A 73 4.39 -3.64 12.43
CA MET A 73 3.65 -2.44 12.85
C MET A 73 2.76 -2.69 14.07
N SER A 74 2.03 -3.80 14.12
CA SER A 74 1.14 -4.10 15.25
C SER A 74 1.90 -4.27 16.56
N ALA A 75 3.11 -4.82 16.50
CA ALA A 75 3.99 -4.91 17.66
C ALA A 75 4.49 -3.54 18.10
N TYR A 76 4.83 -2.64 17.16
CA TYR A 76 5.22 -1.27 17.48
C TYR A 76 4.10 -0.51 18.20
N ALA A 77 2.85 -0.70 17.76
CA ALA A 77 1.68 -0.10 18.37
C ALA A 77 1.45 -0.60 19.81
N GLU A 78 1.71 -1.88 20.07
CA GLU A 78 1.53 -2.49 21.39
C GLU A 78 2.47 -1.88 22.44
N GLU A 79 3.66 -1.44 22.04
CA GLU A 79 4.66 -0.88 22.94
C GLU A 79 4.18 0.35 23.72
N ALA A 80 3.35 1.20 23.10
CA ALA A 80 2.77 2.39 23.74
C ALA A 80 1.34 2.17 24.26
N HIS A 81 0.54 1.35 23.58
CA HIS A 81 -0.91 1.32 23.80
C HIS A 81 -1.44 -0.05 24.25
N GLY A 82 -0.56 -1.02 24.46
CA GLY A 82 -0.90 -2.36 24.96
C GLY A 82 -1.65 -3.23 23.95
N LYS A 83 -2.17 -4.37 24.41
CA LYS A 83 -2.70 -5.44 23.55
C LYS A 83 -3.86 -5.02 22.64
N SER A 84 -4.65 -4.02 23.03
CA SER A 84 -5.75 -3.51 22.21
C SER A 84 -5.26 -2.83 20.93
N SER A 85 -4.12 -2.14 20.98
CA SER A 85 -3.58 -1.48 19.80
C SER A 85 -2.93 -2.47 18.82
N PHE A 86 -2.37 -3.58 19.30
CA PHE A 86 -1.91 -4.66 18.44
C PHE A 86 -3.09 -5.21 17.63
N PHE A 87 -4.21 -5.50 18.31
CA PHE A 87 -5.41 -6.00 17.65
C PHE A 87 -5.94 -4.98 16.64
N ILE A 88 -6.18 -3.73 17.05
CA ILE A 88 -6.79 -2.74 16.15
C ILE A 88 -5.88 -2.43 14.97
N SER A 89 -4.55 -2.41 15.17
CA SER A 89 -3.58 -2.21 14.07
C SER A 89 -3.61 -3.38 13.10
N SER A 90 -3.64 -4.62 13.60
CA SER A 90 -3.72 -5.82 12.75
C SER A 90 -5.06 -5.91 12.01
N TYR A 91 -6.16 -5.55 12.67
CA TYR A 91 -7.50 -5.54 12.11
C TYR A 91 -7.68 -4.48 11.03
N THR A 92 -7.30 -3.23 11.32
CA THR A 92 -7.38 -2.15 10.32
C THR A 92 -6.41 -2.42 9.17
N TYR A 93 -5.21 -2.95 9.44
CA TYR A 93 -4.31 -3.33 8.36
C TYR A 93 -4.88 -4.48 7.50
N TYR A 94 -5.50 -5.50 8.09
CA TYR A 94 -6.23 -6.53 7.34
C TYR A 94 -7.32 -5.94 6.43
N VAL A 95 -8.14 -5.04 6.96
CA VAL A 95 -9.20 -4.37 6.20
C VAL A 95 -8.62 -3.50 5.07
N CYS A 96 -7.55 -2.75 5.34
CA CYS A 96 -6.82 -1.99 4.33
C CYS A 96 -6.35 -2.90 3.19
N LEU A 97 -5.71 -4.03 3.52
CA LEU A 97 -5.20 -4.98 2.53
C LEU A 97 -6.32 -5.55 1.65
N VAL A 98 -7.51 -5.83 2.21
CA VAL A 98 -8.70 -6.25 1.42
C VAL A 98 -9.10 -5.15 0.43
N ILE A 99 -9.24 -3.91 0.91
CA ILE A 99 -9.63 -2.77 0.06
C ILE A 99 -8.59 -2.54 -1.04
N SER A 100 -7.30 -2.61 -0.68
CA SER A 100 -6.20 -2.44 -1.59
C SER A 100 -6.20 -3.51 -2.68
N CYS A 101 -6.43 -4.78 -2.36
CA CYS A 101 -6.49 -5.84 -3.37
C CYS A 101 -7.58 -5.59 -4.42
N VAL A 102 -8.76 -5.12 -4.01
CA VAL A 102 -9.83 -4.73 -4.94
C VAL A 102 -9.41 -3.53 -5.80
N ALA A 103 -8.80 -2.50 -5.20
CA ALA A 103 -8.29 -1.33 -5.94
C ALA A 103 -7.26 -1.73 -7.02
N ILE A 104 -6.35 -2.63 -6.68
CA ILE A 104 -5.32 -3.13 -7.59
C ILE A 104 -5.95 -3.93 -8.74
N ALA A 105 -6.93 -4.76 -8.45
CA ALA A 105 -7.65 -5.52 -9.47
C ALA A 105 -8.45 -4.60 -10.42
N VAL A 106 -9.05 -3.52 -9.90
CA VAL A 106 -9.70 -2.46 -10.71
C VAL A 106 -8.67 -1.79 -11.63
N SER A 107 -7.47 -1.48 -11.14
CA SER A 107 -6.40 -0.91 -11.97
C SER A 107 -5.92 -1.86 -13.06
N ALA A 108 -5.70 -3.14 -12.72
CA ALA A 108 -5.35 -4.17 -13.70
C ALA A 108 -6.39 -4.27 -14.81
N LEU A 109 -7.68 -4.21 -14.43
CA LEU A 109 -8.78 -4.23 -15.37
C LEU A 109 -8.83 -2.97 -16.25
N GLY A 110 -8.56 -1.80 -15.69
CA GLY A 110 -8.48 -0.54 -16.44
C GLY A 110 -7.42 -0.58 -17.54
N TYR A 111 -6.30 -1.24 -17.26
CA TYR A 111 -5.22 -1.45 -18.24
C TYR A 111 -5.53 -2.53 -19.27
N ILE A 112 -6.25 -3.60 -18.94
CA ILE A 112 -6.59 -4.64 -19.93
C ILE A 112 -7.78 -4.24 -20.82
N LYS A 113 -8.65 -3.33 -20.35
CA LYS A 113 -9.88 -2.90 -21.05
C LYS A 113 -9.66 -2.55 -22.55
N PRO A 114 -8.62 -1.81 -22.96
CA PRO A 114 -8.37 -1.52 -24.38
C PRO A 114 -8.22 -2.76 -25.29
N PHE A 115 -7.84 -3.92 -24.74
CA PHE A 115 -7.73 -5.19 -25.46
C PHE A 115 -8.99 -6.04 -25.39
N MET A 116 -9.96 -5.66 -24.55
CA MET A 116 -11.18 -6.42 -24.27
C MET A 116 -12.39 -5.49 -24.37
N PRO A 117 -12.84 -5.14 -25.60
CA PRO A 117 -13.95 -4.20 -25.82
C PRO A 117 -15.27 -4.62 -25.17
N TRP A 118 -15.45 -5.89 -24.84
CA TRP A 118 -16.64 -6.36 -24.14
C TRP A 118 -16.73 -5.85 -22.68
N LEU A 119 -15.66 -5.30 -22.09
CA LEU A 119 -15.62 -4.72 -20.74
C LEU A 119 -16.21 -3.30 -20.66
N ASP A 120 -17.35 -3.07 -21.30
CA ASP A 120 -17.96 -1.74 -21.42
C ASP A 120 -19.06 -1.44 -20.40
N THR A 121 -19.61 -2.45 -19.74
CA THR A 121 -20.64 -2.27 -18.72
C THR A 121 -20.08 -2.41 -17.31
N PRO A 122 -20.67 -1.74 -16.29
CA PRO A 122 -20.26 -1.91 -14.89
C PRO A 122 -20.31 -3.38 -14.40
N ILE A 123 -21.22 -4.18 -14.97
CA ILE A 123 -21.36 -5.60 -14.65
C ILE A 123 -20.21 -6.41 -15.26
N HIS A 124 -19.85 -6.14 -16.52
CA HIS A 124 -18.71 -6.81 -17.15
C HIS A 124 -17.41 -6.46 -16.46
N THR A 125 -17.23 -5.19 -16.06
CA THR A 125 -16.05 -4.80 -15.31
C THR A 125 -15.99 -5.46 -13.94
N PHE A 126 -17.12 -5.55 -13.23
CA PHE A 126 -17.22 -6.30 -11.98
C PHE A 126 -16.74 -7.76 -12.13
N PHE A 127 -17.25 -8.50 -13.12
CA PHE A 127 -16.82 -9.88 -13.33
C PHE A 127 -15.34 -9.97 -13.72
N GLY A 128 -14.81 -9.00 -14.46
CA GLY A 128 -13.38 -8.89 -14.74
C GLY A 128 -12.53 -8.72 -13.48
N VAL A 129 -12.93 -7.82 -12.56
CA VAL A 129 -12.26 -7.63 -11.26
C VAL A 129 -12.28 -8.93 -10.46
N VAL A 130 -13.46 -9.57 -10.34
CA VAL A 130 -13.61 -10.84 -9.60
C VAL A 130 -12.76 -11.95 -10.20
N ALA A 131 -12.70 -12.06 -11.54
CA ALA A 131 -11.86 -13.04 -12.21
C ALA A 131 -10.38 -12.85 -11.87
N ILE A 132 -9.90 -11.60 -11.86
CA ILE A 132 -8.52 -11.27 -11.49
C ILE A 132 -8.25 -11.65 -10.03
N LEU A 133 -9.15 -11.29 -9.09
CA LEU A 133 -9.02 -11.61 -7.66
C LEU A 133 -8.95 -13.12 -7.40
N ILE A 134 -9.82 -13.89 -8.07
CA ILE A 134 -9.83 -15.37 -7.94
C ILE A 134 -8.56 -15.96 -8.53
N LEU A 135 -8.14 -15.51 -9.71
CA LEU A 135 -6.94 -16.00 -10.38
C LEU A 135 -5.69 -15.82 -9.50
N THR A 136 -5.51 -14.63 -8.94
CA THR A 136 -4.37 -14.37 -8.05
C THR A 136 -4.50 -15.11 -6.72
N MET A 137 -5.70 -15.23 -6.17
CA MET A 137 -5.93 -15.96 -4.93
C MET A 137 -5.52 -17.45 -5.07
N VAL A 138 -5.93 -18.10 -6.15
CA VAL A 138 -5.58 -19.50 -6.43
C VAL A 138 -4.08 -19.66 -6.65
N ALA A 139 -3.45 -18.73 -7.37
CA ALA A 139 -2.00 -18.75 -7.59
C ALA A 139 -1.19 -18.64 -6.28
N ASN A 140 -1.73 -17.97 -5.25
CA ASN A 140 -1.11 -17.89 -3.93
C ASN A 140 -1.14 -19.21 -3.12
N PHE A 141 -1.94 -20.21 -3.49
CA PHE A 141 -2.00 -21.49 -2.76
C PHE A 141 -0.71 -22.30 -2.85
N GLY A 142 0.15 -21.98 -3.82
CA GLY A 142 1.50 -22.53 -3.97
C GLY A 142 2.50 -22.06 -2.91
N GLY A 143 2.15 -21.05 -2.12
CA GLY A 143 2.93 -20.56 -0.98
C GLY A 143 4.03 -19.56 -1.30
N ALA A 144 4.70 -19.11 -0.23
CA ALA A 144 5.55 -17.92 -0.21
C ALA A 144 6.63 -17.89 -1.31
N LYS A 145 7.23 -19.04 -1.61
CA LYS A 145 8.29 -19.14 -2.63
C LYS A 145 7.77 -18.81 -4.02
N ILE A 146 6.64 -19.38 -4.41
CA ILE A 146 6.04 -19.18 -5.74
C ILE A 146 5.54 -17.75 -5.87
N THR A 147 4.78 -17.28 -4.87
CA THR A 147 4.30 -15.90 -4.82
C THR A 147 5.45 -14.91 -4.94
N GLY A 148 6.50 -15.06 -4.13
CA GLY A 148 7.65 -14.17 -4.15
C GLY A 148 8.38 -14.16 -5.49
N GLN A 149 8.54 -15.32 -6.13
CA GLN A 149 9.17 -15.42 -7.45
C GLN A 149 8.34 -14.74 -8.55
N ILE A 150 7.02 -14.97 -8.56
CA ILE A 150 6.12 -14.35 -9.53
C ILE A 150 6.13 -12.84 -9.32
N SER A 151 5.85 -12.35 -8.10
CA SER A 151 5.81 -10.92 -7.78
C SER A 151 7.12 -10.22 -8.14
N ALA A 152 8.27 -10.82 -7.82
CA ALA A 152 9.59 -10.27 -8.14
C ALA A 152 9.88 -10.19 -9.64
N PHE A 153 9.35 -11.11 -10.45
CA PHE A 153 9.48 -11.06 -11.91
C PHE A 153 8.52 -10.02 -12.51
N THR A 154 7.25 -10.09 -12.15
CA THR A 154 6.17 -9.28 -12.73
C THR A 154 6.33 -7.79 -12.50
N VAL A 155 6.94 -7.38 -11.39
CA VAL A 155 7.13 -5.96 -11.05
C VAL A 155 7.99 -5.20 -12.06
N TRP A 156 8.90 -5.87 -12.75
CA TRP A 156 9.72 -5.23 -13.79
C TRP A 156 8.87 -4.73 -14.96
N GLY A 157 7.68 -5.30 -15.14
CA GLY A 157 6.68 -4.84 -16.11
C GLY A 157 6.23 -3.40 -15.88
N ILE A 158 6.39 -2.86 -14.66
CA ILE A 158 6.11 -1.43 -14.39
C ILE A 158 7.36 -0.63 -14.03
N ILE A 159 8.34 -1.22 -13.32
CA ILE A 159 9.57 -0.50 -12.96
C ILE A 159 10.31 -0.03 -14.21
N ILE A 160 10.42 -0.87 -15.25
CA ILE A 160 11.14 -0.51 -16.48
C ILE A 160 10.43 0.64 -17.21
N PRO A 161 9.11 0.58 -17.52
CA PRO A 161 8.43 1.71 -18.14
C PRO A 161 8.46 3.00 -17.30
N VAL A 162 8.24 2.92 -15.99
CA VAL A 162 8.19 4.12 -15.13
C VAL A 162 9.57 4.76 -15.01
N ALA A 163 10.61 3.96 -14.72
CA ALA A 163 11.99 4.48 -14.65
C ALA A 163 12.48 4.97 -16.01
N GLY A 164 12.12 4.24 -17.08
CA GLY A 164 12.36 4.65 -18.47
C GLY A 164 11.78 6.03 -18.72
N LEU A 165 10.47 6.22 -18.49
CA LEU A 165 9.79 7.49 -18.66
C LEU A 165 10.45 8.62 -17.85
N SER A 166 10.80 8.36 -16.59
CA SER A 166 11.46 9.33 -15.70
C SER A 166 12.82 9.83 -16.20
N ILE A 167 13.51 9.05 -17.04
CA ILE A 167 14.85 9.37 -17.55
C ILE A 167 14.78 9.87 -19.01
N ILE A 168 14.05 9.15 -19.87
CA ILE A 168 14.03 9.39 -21.32
C ILE A 168 12.87 10.28 -21.76
N GLY A 169 11.79 10.34 -20.98
CA GLY A 169 10.58 11.07 -21.39
C GLY A 169 10.79 12.57 -21.51
N TRP A 170 11.83 13.13 -20.89
CA TRP A 170 12.21 14.53 -21.02
C TRP A 170 12.49 14.98 -22.47
N TRP A 171 12.84 14.06 -23.38
CA TRP A 171 13.00 14.39 -24.80
C TRP A 171 11.69 14.72 -25.53
N TRP A 172 10.55 14.30 -24.97
CA TRP A 172 9.21 14.60 -25.49
C TRP A 172 8.47 15.62 -24.63
N PHE A 173 9.10 16.13 -23.57
CA PHE A 173 8.47 17.05 -22.66
C PHE A 173 8.28 18.42 -23.32
N ASP A 174 7.05 18.91 -23.30
CA ASP A 174 6.71 20.26 -23.72
C ASP A 174 6.30 21.11 -22.50
N PRO A 175 7.07 22.17 -22.18
CA PRO A 175 6.73 23.09 -21.11
C PRO A 175 5.35 23.74 -21.27
N GLN A 176 4.88 23.99 -22.49
CA GLN A 176 3.57 24.61 -22.71
C GLN A 176 2.44 23.66 -22.32
N THR A 177 2.54 22.38 -22.74
CA THR A 177 1.62 21.31 -22.32
C THR A 177 1.58 21.21 -20.79
N PHE A 178 2.74 21.16 -20.13
CA PHE A 178 2.80 21.11 -18.65
C PHE A 178 2.17 22.35 -17.98
N MET A 179 2.47 23.55 -18.47
CA MET A 179 1.93 24.80 -17.91
C MET A 179 0.41 24.91 -18.12
N SER A 180 -0.09 24.48 -19.27
CA SER A 180 -1.54 24.44 -19.55
C SER A 180 -2.27 23.48 -18.60
N ALA A 181 -1.60 22.41 -18.19
CA ALA A 181 -2.09 21.43 -17.24
C ALA A 181 -1.94 21.86 -15.77
N TRP A 182 -1.31 23.01 -15.46
CA TRP A 182 -0.92 23.36 -14.08
C TRP A 182 -2.11 23.39 -13.12
N ASN A 183 -3.13 24.21 -13.40
CA ASN A 183 -4.30 24.34 -12.54
C ASN A 183 -5.59 24.43 -13.40
N PRO A 184 -6.02 23.31 -14.00
CA PRO A 184 -7.11 23.28 -14.98
C PRO A 184 -8.46 23.70 -14.39
N HIS A 185 -8.61 23.60 -13.07
CA HIS A 185 -9.84 23.97 -12.34
C HIS A 185 -9.76 25.35 -11.67
N HIS A 186 -8.67 26.11 -11.87
CA HIS A 186 -8.42 27.42 -11.23
C HIS A 186 -8.69 27.44 -9.72
N SER A 187 -8.42 26.31 -9.06
CA SER A 187 -8.70 26.12 -7.63
C SER A 187 -7.58 26.75 -6.79
N ALA A 188 -7.89 27.05 -5.52
CA ALA A 188 -6.89 27.54 -4.58
C ALA A 188 -5.76 26.51 -4.41
N THR A 189 -4.50 26.95 -4.43
CA THR A 189 -3.32 26.07 -4.35
C THR A 189 -3.39 25.08 -3.20
N MET A 190 -3.75 25.55 -1.99
CA MET A 190 -3.85 24.68 -0.81
C MET A 190 -4.89 23.56 -0.99
N HIS A 191 -6.01 23.87 -1.65
CA HIS A 191 -7.06 22.89 -1.93
C HIS A 191 -6.59 21.85 -2.95
N SER A 192 -5.95 22.27 -4.03
CA SER A 192 -5.40 21.35 -5.04
C SER A 192 -4.29 20.47 -4.45
N VAL A 193 -3.39 21.05 -3.65
CA VAL A 193 -2.36 20.31 -2.94
C VAL A 193 -3.01 19.24 -2.07
N SER A 194 -3.94 19.63 -1.20
CA SER A 194 -4.62 18.71 -0.29
C SER A 194 -5.36 17.58 -1.02
N SER A 195 -5.98 17.87 -2.16
CA SER A 195 -6.73 16.88 -2.95
C SER A 195 -5.82 15.81 -3.58
N GLY A 196 -4.55 16.16 -3.84
CA GLY A 196 -3.55 15.20 -4.32
C GLY A 196 -2.89 14.36 -3.24
N ILE A 197 -2.97 14.73 -1.95
CA ILE A 197 -2.21 14.08 -0.88
C ILE A 197 -2.58 12.60 -0.73
N ALA A 198 -3.87 12.26 -0.66
CA ALA A 198 -4.31 10.88 -0.52
C ALA A 198 -3.86 10.01 -1.72
N LEU A 199 -3.97 10.53 -2.94
CA LEU A 199 -3.48 9.89 -4.17
C LEU A 199 -1.97 9.64 -4.12
N THR A 200 -1.18 10.63 -3.69
CA THR A 200 0.27 10.46 -3.58
C THR A 200 0.67 9.54 -2.42
N LEU A 201 -0.08 9.56 -1.32
CA LEU A 201 0.13 8.69 -0.16
C LEU A 201 -0.07 7.22 -0.50
N TRP A 202 -1.08 6.93 -1.31
CA TRP A 202 -1.33 5.59 -1.84
C TRP A 202 -0.09 4.98 -2.51
N ALA A 203 0.66 5.79 -3.27
CA ALA A 203 1.88 5.35 -3.94
C ALA A 203 2.98 4.87 -2.97
N PHE A 204 2.95 5.37 -1.74
CA PHE A 204 3.88 5.04 -0.66
C PHE A 204 3.34 3.97 0.28
N LEU A 205 2.11 3.49 0.11
CA LEU A 205 1.68 2.32 0.86
C LEU A 205 2.49 1.11 0.40
N GLY A 206 3.02 0.37 1.37
CA GLY A 206 3.99 -0.70 1.14
C GLY A 206 5.32 -0.48 1.86
N ILE A 207 5.61 0.73 2.36
CA ILE A 207 6.78 1.03 3.22
C ILE A 207 6.83 0.08 4.42
N GLU A 208 5.66 -0.22 4.99
CA GLU A 208 5.49 -1.12 6.13
C GLU A 208 5.85 -2.58 5.84
N SER A 209 5.87 -2.98 4.56
CA SER A 209 6.08 -4.38 4.15
C SER A 209 7.41 -4.92 4.64
N ALA A 210 8.43 -4.06 4.76
CA ALA A 210 9.74 -4.44 5.29
C ALA A 210 9.64 -4.91 6.75
N GLY A 211 8.86 -4.17 7.56
CA GLY A 211 8.62 -4.48 8.97
C GLY A 211 7.66 -5.66 9.15
N ALA A 212 6.66 -5.79 8.28
CA ALA A 212 5.72 -6.92 8.31
C ALA A 212 6.41 -8.27 8.01
N ASN A 213 7.50 -8.26 7.23
CA ASN A 213 8.26 -9.44 6.84
C ASN A 213 9.59 -9.59 7.62
N SER A 214 9.77 -8.88 8.74
CA SER A 214 11.04 -8.84 9.49
C SER A 214 11.55 -10.22 9.93
N ASP A 215 10.65 -11.15 10.25
CA ASP A 215 11.00 -12.53 10.66
C ASP A 215 11.70 -13.34 9.54
N ALA A 216 11.50 -12.96 8.28
CA ALA A 216 12.06 -13.60 7.10
C ALA A 216 13.36 -12.93 6.59
N VAL A 217 13.90 -11.94 7.32
CA VAL A 217 15.03 -11.10 6.89
C VAL A 217 16.31 -11.44 7.65
N GLU A 218 17.46 -11.39 6.96
CA GLU A 218 18.79 -11.48 7.59
C GLU A 218 19.10 -10.17 8.32
N ASN A 219 19.50 -10.24 9.60
CA ASN A 219 19.83 -9.05 10.42
C ASN A 219 18.75 -7.94 10.33
N PRO A 220 17.51 -8.20 10.76
CA PRO A 220 16.38 -7.29 10.58
C PRO A 220 16.62 -5.92 11.24
N GLU A 221 17.31 -5.88 12.37
CA GLU A 221 17.64 -4.65 13.11
C GLU A 221 18.45 -3.64 12.27
N ARG A 222 19.21 -4.11 11.26
CA ARG A 222 19.95 -3.27 10.32
C ARG A 222 19.28 -3.16 8.96
N ASN A 223 18.83 -4.28 8.42
CA ASN A 223 18.41 -4.35 7.02
C ASN A 223 17.01 -3.78 6.80
N VAL A 224 16.07 -3.94 7.73
CA VAL A 224 14.73 -3.34 7.65
C VAL A 224 14.82 -1.81 7.62
N PRO A 225 15.54 -1.13 8.54
CA PRO A 225 15.72 0.32 8.50
C PRO A 225 16.26 0.86 7.18
N LEU A 226 17.31 0.23 6.65
CA LEU A 226 17.97 0.67 5.42
C LEU A 226 17.08 0.44 4.19
N ALA A 227 16.41 -0.71 4.11
CA ALA A 227 15.49 -1.02 3.02
C ALA A 227 14.31 -0.04 2.95
N VAL A 228 13.74 0.29 4.11
CA VAL A 228 12.65 1.25 4.24
C VAL A 228 13.07 2.64 3.75
N LEU A 229 14.21 3.16 4.22
CA LEU A 229 14.67 4.50 3.86
C LEU A 229 15.08 4.62 2.39
N PHE A 230 15.91 3.68 1.89
CA PHE A 230 16.37 3.72 0.50
C PHE A 230 15.24 3.42 -0.48
N GLY A 231 14.38 2.45 -0.17
CA GLY A 231 13.22 2.13 -0.99
C GLY A 231 12.28 3.32 -1.12
N THR A 232 11.96 3.98 0.00
CA THR A 232 11.06 5.15 0.00
C THR A 232 11.65 6.32 -0.78
N GLY A 233 12.93 6.65 -0.55
CA GLY A 233 13.58 7.75 -1.26
C GLY A 233 13.69 7.50 -2.76
N PHE A 234 14.04 6.28 -3.17
CA PHE A 234 14.09 5.91 -4.58
C PHE A 234 12.72 6.00 -5.25
N ALA A 235 11.68 5.44 -4.62
CA ALA A 235 10.32 5.50 -5.14
C ALA A 235 9.83 6.95 -5.27
N ALA A 236 10.10 7.81 -4.28
CA ALA A 236 9.73 9.22 -4.32
C ALA A 236 10.30 9.95 -5.55
N ILE A 237 11.59 9.76 -5.83
CA ILE A 237 12.25 10.39 -6.98
C ILE A 237 11.60 9.91 -8.29
N ILE A 238 11.40 8.60 -8.42
CA ILE A 238 10.83 8.00 -9.63
C ILE A 238 9.38 8.43 -9.85
N TYR A 239 8.56 8.52 -8.80
CA TYR A 239 7.17 8.94 -8.89
C TYR A 239 7.01 10.41 -9.26
N ILE A 240 7.80 11.29 -8.64
CA ILE A 240 7.80 12.73 -8.96
C ILE A 240 8.22 12.93 -10.41
N ALA A 241 9.33 12.29 -10.82
CA ALA A 241 9.84 12.42 -12.18
C ALA A 241 8.83 11.87 -13.21
N SER A 242 8.36 10.64 -13.05
CA SER A 242 7.42 10.03 -14.00
C SER A 242 6.11 10.80 -14.12
N THR A 243 5.55 11.27 -13.00
CA THR A 243 4.28 12.03 -13.00
C THR A 243 4.46 13.42 -13.59
N GLY A 244 5.57 14.11 -13.30
CA GLY A 244 5.85 15.40 -13.91
C GLY A 244 6.06 15.28 -15.42
N VAL A 245 6.83 14.29 -15.85
CA VAL A 245 7.14 14.04 -17.27
C VAL A 245 5.87 13.71 -18.06
N ILE A 246 5.03 12.78 -17.58
CA ILE A 246 3.80 12.41 -18.31
C ILE A 246 2.84 13.58 -18.48
N GLN A 247 2.74 14.47 -17.47
CA GLN A 247 1.90 15.67 -17.53
C GLN A 247 2.43 16.74 -18.50
N GLY A 248 3.72 16.69 -18.86
CA GLY A 248 4.31 17.55 -19.89
C GLY A 248 4.35 16.93 -21.28
N ILE A 249 4.02 15.64 -21.43
CA ILE A 249 3.93 14.96 -22.73
C ILE A 249 2.49 14.89 -23.22
N ILE A 250 1.54 14.60 -22.32
CA ILE A 250 0.14 14.33 -22.67
C ILE A 250 -0.76 15.49 -22.24
N PRO A 251 -1.65 15.99 -23.11
CA PRO A 251 -2.67 16.96 -22.73
C PRO A 251 -3.50 16.50 -21.52
N ASN A 252 -3.73 17.41 -20.57
CA ASN A 252 -4.32 17.06 -19.27
C ASN A 252 -5.69 16.37 -19.37
N SER A 253 -6.55 16.83 -20.28
CA SER A 253 -7.89 16.25 -20.49
C SER A 253 -7.85 14.80 -20.97
N GLU A 254 -6.89 14.48 -21.84
CA GLU A 254 -6.67 13.12 -22.35
C GLU A 254 -6.09 12.23 -21.26
N LEU A 255 -5.10 12.74 -20.51
CA LEU A 255 -4.49 12.01 -19.39
C LEU A 255 -5.52 11.70 -18.30
N ALA A 256 -6.36 12.66 -17.93
CA ALA A 256 -7.39 12.53 -16.90
C ALA A 256 -8.52 11.54 -17.27
N ALA A 257 -8.73 11.28 -18.56
CA ALA A 257 -9.71 10.32 -19.07
C ALA A 257 -9.14 8.91 -19.29
N SER A 258 -7.82 8.74 -19.24
CA SER A 258 -7.16 7.49 -19.59
C SER A 258 -7.25 6.43 -18.49
N THR A 259 -7.65 5.21 -18.87
CA THR A 259 -7.59 4.04 -17.96
C THR A 259 -6.23 3.35 -17.96
N ALA A 260 -5.33 3.73 -18.88
CA ALA A 260 -4.01 3.15 -19.06
C ALA A 260 -2.95 4.24 -19.36
N PRO A 261 -2.68 5.18 -18.43
CA PRO A 261 -1.88 6.36 -18.71
C PRO A 261 -0.44 6.05 -19.16
N PHE A 262 0.20 5.00 -18.63
CA PHE A 262 1.54 4.60 -19.10
C PHE A 262 1.49 4.01 -20.52
N GLY A 263 0.42 3.30 -20.90
CA GLY A 263 0.23 2.87 -22.28
C GLY A 263 0.05 4.04 -23.24
N LEU A 264 -0.71 5.05 -22.80
CA LEU A 264 -0.97 6.27 -23.54
C LEU A 264 0.32 7.06 -23.81
N VAL A 265 1.11 7.36 -22.78
CA VAL A 265 2.32 8.17 -22.96
C VAL A 265 3.36 7.48 -23.85
N PHE A 266 3.53 6.17 -23.72
CA PHE A 266 4.45 5.42 -24.57
C PHE A 266 3.94 5.27 -26.01
N SER A 267 2.62 5.29 -26.22
CA SER A 267 2.04 5.39 -27.56
C SER A 267 2.40 6.71 -28.24
N HIS A 268 2.33 7.81 -27.48
CA HIS A 268 2.64 9.16 -27.95
C HIS A 268 4.14 9.37 -28.19
N MET A 269 5.00 8.85 -27.31
CA MET A 269 6.46 8.97 -27.43
C MET A 269 7.02 8.18 -28.62
N PHE A 270 6.46 7.00 -28.89
CA PHE A 270 7.00 6.08 -29.88
C PHE A 270 5.99 5.68 -30.95
N ASN A 271 5.02 4.83 -30.59
CA ASN A 271 3.93 4.37 -31.46
C ASN A 271 2.96 3.46 -30.66
N PRO A 272 1.75 3.18 -31.19
CA PRO A 272 0.76 2.35 -30.49
C PRO A 272 1.22 0.94 -30.11
N THR A 273 2.17 0.35 -30.84
CA THR A 273 2.69 -0.99 -30.52
C THR A 273 3.48 -0.97 -29.22
N VAL A 274 4.36 0.03 -29.05
CA VAL A 274 5.12 0.21 -27.80
C VAL A 274 4.17 0.50 -26.64
N GLY A 275 3.16 1.35 -26.85
CA GLY A 275 2.13 1.60 -25.86
C GLY A 275 1.40 0.34 -25.41
N ASN A 276 0.97 -0.51 -26.35
CA ASN A 276 0.32 -1.78 -26.04
C ASN A 276 1.23 -2.74 -25.23
N ILE A 277 2.52 -2.81 -25.56
CA ILE A 277 3.49 -3.61 -24.80
C ILE A 277 3.58 -3.11 -23.35
N VAL A 278 3.70 -1.79 -23.16
CA VAL A 278 3.74 -1.19 -21.82
C VAL A 278 2.44 -1.41 -21.05
N THR A 279 1.29 -1.32 -21.72
CA THR A 279 -0.01 -1.61 -21.12
C THR A 279 -0.09 -3.05 -20.61
N LEU A 280 0.30 -4.04 -21.43
CA LEU A 280 0.31 -5.45 -21.03
C LEU A 280 1.33 -5.72 -19.92
N ALA A 281 2.50 -5.10 -19.97
CA ALA A 281 3.52 -5.20 -18.92
C ALA A 281 3.00 -4.63 -17.58
N ALA A 282 2.25 -3.53 -17.61
CA ALA A 282 1.58 -2.98 -16.44
C ALA A 282 0.50 -3.92 -15.89
N VAL A 283 -0.31 -4.58 -16.74
CA VAL A 283 -1.27 -5.61 -16.28
C VAL A 283 -0.56 -6.74 -15.54
N ILE A 284 0.56 -7.24 -16.10
CA ILE A 284 1.37 -8.29 -15.48
C ILE A 284 1.90 -7.81 -14.12
N ALA A 285 2.38 -6.56 -14.03
CA ALA A 285 2.84 -5.98 -12.77
C ALA A 285 1.72 -5.82 -11.74
N CYS A 286 0.49 -5.48 -12.16
CA CYS A 286 -0.68 -5.43 -11.26
C CYS A 286 -0.99 -6.79 -10.66
N ILE A 287 -1.02 -7.84 -11.49
CA ILE A 287 -1.25 -9.23 -11.07
C ILE A 287 -0.19 -9.65 -10.05
N GLY A 288 1.07 -9.31 -10.34
CA GLY A 288 2.20 -9.49 -9.43
C GLY A 288 2.06 -8.81 -8.08
N SER A 289 1.66 -7.54 -8.11
CA SER A 289 1.38 -6.75 -6.90
C SER A 289 0.24 -7.38 -6.10
N LEU A 290 -0.88 -7.67 -6.75
CA LEU A 290 -2.07 -8.27 -6.13
C LEU A 290 -1.75 -9.59 -5.43
N LEU A 291 -0.95 -10.44 -6.07
CA LEU A 291 -0.43 -11.67 -5.46
C LEU A 291 0.33 -11.40 -4.16
N GLY A 292 1.24 -10.43 -4.17
CA GLY A 292 2.03 -10.03 -3.01
C GLY A 292 1.19 -9.43 -1.87
N TRP A 293 0.17 -8.62 -2.20
CA TRP A 293 -0.73 -8.01 -1.22
C TRP A 293 -1.68 -9.04 -0.59
N GLN A 294 -2.27 -9.95 -1.37
CA GLN A 294 -3.08 -11.07 -0.86
C GLN A 294 -2.25 -11.99 0.05
N PHE A 295 -1.00 -12.28 -0.32
CA PHE A 295 -0.10 -13.05 0.52
C PHE A 295 0.28 -12.31 1.82
N THR A 296 0.58 -11.02 1.74
CA THR A 296 0.89 -10.20 2.93
C THR A 296 -0.29 -10.21 3.91
N ASN A 297 -1.52 -10.11 3.41
CA ASN A 297 -2.72 -10.21 4.23
C ASN A 297 -2.81 -11.56 4.95
N ALA A 298 -2.63 -12.66 4.22
CA ALA A 298 -2.63 -14.00 4.78
C ALA A 298 -1.63 -14.14 5.94
N GLN A 299 -0.44 -13.56 5.80
CA GLN A 299 0.61 -13.57 6.83
C GLN A 299 0.25 -12.71 8.05
N VAL A 300 -0.28 -11.50 7.83
CA VAL A 300 -0.72 -10.59 8.90
C VAL A 300 -1.84 -11.21 9.72
N SER A 301 -2.87 -11.77 9.06
CA SER A 301 -3.98 -12.42 9.75
C SER A 301 -3.55 -13.67 10.49
N LYS A 302 -2.62 -14.45 9.92
CA LYS A 302 -2.04 -15.61 10.58
C LYS A 302 -1.26 -15.19 11.83
N ALA A 303 -0.39 -14.18 11.75
CA ALA A 303 0.36 -13.68 12.90
C ALA A 303 -0.57 -13.19 14.02
N ALA A 304 -1.61 -12.44 13.69
CA ALA A 304 -2.62 -12.03 14.66
C ALA A 304 -3.39 -13.23 15.27
N ALA A 305 -3.62 -14.29 14.50
CA ALA A 305 -4.28 -15.50 15.00
C ALA A 305 -3.37 -16.35 15.89
N ASP A 306 -2.07 -16.39 15.59
CA ASP A 306 -1.05 -17.05 16.41
C ASP A 306 -0.90 -16.35 17.78
N GLU A 307 -1.02 -15.03 17.82
CA GLU A 307 -1.14 -14.23 19.06
C GLU A 307 -2.50 -14.39 19.79
N GLY A 308 -3.39 -15.22 19.25
CA GLY A 308 -4.72 -15.49 19.80
C GLY A 308 -5.68 -14.30 19.70
N LEU A 309 -5.35 -13.30 18.88
CA LEU A 309 -6.12 -12.09 18.66
C LEU A 309 -7.11 -12.22 17.49
N PHE A 310 -6.84 -13.12 16.54
CA PHE A 310 -7.80 -13.47 15.48
C PHE A 310 -8.36 -14.89 15.69
N PRO A 311 -9.49 -15.23 15.05
CA PRO A 311 -10.04 -16.59 15.09
C PRO A 311 -9.02 -17.63 14.60
N LYS A 312 -8.99 -18.81 15.24
CA LYS A 312 -8.03 -19.90 14.94
C LYS A 312 -8.05 -20.38 13.48
N ILE A 313 -9.09 -20.08 12.71
CA ILE A 313 -9.18 -20.41 11.28
C ILE A 313 -8.06 -19.76 10.46
N PHE A 314 -7.61 -18.57 10.85
CA PHE A 314 -6.52 -17.85 10.18
C PHE A 314 -5.13 -18.42 10.48
N ALA A 315 -4.99 -19.22 11.56
CA ALA A 315 -3.72 -19.86 11.93
C ALA A 315 -3.47 -21.20 11.21
N LYS A 316 -4.52 -21.87 10.73
CA LYS A 316 -4.42 -23.21 10.13
C LYS A 316 -3.82 -23.16 8.73
N THR A 317 -2.69 -23.81 8.53
CA THR A 317 -1.96 -23.82 7.25
C THR A 317 -2.05 -25.16 6.50
N ASN A 318 -1.87 -25.11 5.17
CA ASN A 318 -1.68 -26.29 4.33
C ASN A 318 -0.22 -26.81 4.42
N LYS A 319 0.11 -27.86 3.65
CA LYS A 319 1.48 -28.43 3.57
C LYS A 319 2.55 -27.42 3.10
N ALA A 320 2.15 -26.37 2.39
CA ALA A 320 3.02 -25.30 1.91
C ALA A 320 3.10 -24.11 2.90
N GLY A 321 2.52 -24.22 4.10
CA GLY A 321 2.54 -23.16 5.11
C GLY A 321 1.53 -22.03 4.87
N VAL A 322 0.56 -22.22 3.97
CA VAL A 322 -0.40 -21.18 3.56
C VAL A 322 -1.73 -21.31 4.30
N PRO A 323 -2.27 -20.23 4.91
CA PRO A 323 -3.55 -20.26 5.63
C PRO A 323 -4.76 -20.13 4.69
N ILE A 324 -5.01 -21.16 3.87
CA ILE A 324 -6.04 -21.14 2.80
C ILE A 324 -7.41 -20.70 3.30
N ALA A 325 -7.86 -21.16 4.48
CA ALA A 325 -9.19 -20.79 4.99
C ALA A 325 -9.30 -19.28 5.27
N GLY A 326 -8.25 -18.67 5.83
CA GLY A 326 -8.19 -17.22 6.02
C GLY A 326 -8.18 -16.46 4.68
N MET A 327 -7.45 -16.99 3.70
CA MET A 327 -7.42 -16.43 2.34
C MET A 327 -8.78 -16.50 1.64
N LEU A 328 -9.57 -17.55 1.82
CA LEU A 328 -10.92 -17.64 1.27
C LEU A 328 -11.89 -16.65 1.93
N ILE A 329 -11.74 -16.39 3.23
CA ILE A 329 -12.50 -15.34 3.93
C ILE A 329 -12.13 -13.96 3.37
N MET A 330 -10.84 -13.72 3.15
CA MET A 330 -10.34 -12.51 2.49
C MET A 330 -10.97 -12.35 1.10
N LEU A 331 -10.93 -13.37 0.25
CA LEU A 331 -11.53 -13.36 -1.09
C LEU A 331 -13.04 -13.06 -1.04
N ALA A 332 -13.76 -13.64 -0.09
CA ALA A 332 -15.19 -13.36 0.07
C ALA A 332 -15.44 -11.89 0.43
N ALA A 333 -14.59 -11.29 1.28
CA ALA A 333 -14.66 -9.88 1.61
C ALA A 333 -14.27 -8.98 0.41
N GLU A 334 -13.26 -9.37 -0.37
CA GLU A 334 -12.88 -8.68 -1.61
C GLU A 334 -14.03 -8.68 -2.63
N ILE A 335 -14.70 -9.82 -2.84
CA ILE A 335 -15.85 -9.93 -3.75
C ILE A 335 -17.02 -9.07 -3.25
N LEU A 336 -17.34 -9.11 -1.96
CA LEU A 336 -18.39 -8.27 -1.38
C LEU A 336 -18.09 -6.78 -1.61
N LEU A 337 -16.85 -6.36 -1.36
CA LEU A 337 -16.42 -4.99 -1.59
C LEU A 337 -16.44 -4.62 -3.08
N ALA A 338 -16.06 -5.54 -3.97
CA ALA A 338 -16.16 -5.34 -5.42
C ALA A 338 -17.61 -5.12 -5.86
N VAL A 339 -18.59 -5.81 -5.26
CA VAL A 339 -20.03 -5.56 -5.48
C VAL A 339 -20.43 -4.17 -4.99
N MET A 340 -19.99 -3.77 -3.79
CA MET A 340 -20.34 -2.48 -3.19
C MET A 340 -19.71 -1.28 -3.91
N THR A 341 -18.69 -1.51 -4.75
CA THR A 341 -17.95 -0.45 -5.45
C THR A 341 -18.15 -0.44 -6.96
N ILE A 342 -19.13 -1.20 -7.47
CA ILE A 342 -19.48 -1.19 -8.89
C ILE A 342 -19.70 0.25 -9.37
N SER A 343 -19.01 0.62 -10.45
CA SER A 343 -19.01 1.97 -11.00
C SER A 343 -18.95 1.93 -12.53
N PRO A 344 -19.61 2.87 -13.23
CA PRO A 344 -19.41 3.07 -14.66
C PRO A 344 -18.03 3.63 -15.01
N ASN A 345 -17.32 4.23 -14.04
CA ASN A 345 -16.00 4.81 -14.23
C ASN A 345 -14.98 4.11 -13.31
N LEU A 346 -13.99 3.45 -13.91
CA LEU A 346 -12.94 2.71 -13.20
C LEU A 346 -12.00 3.64 -12.41
N ILE A 347 -11.72 4.85 -12.91
CA ILE A 347 -10.90 5.85 -12.20
C ILE A 347 -11.62 6.30 -10.92
N SER A 348 -12.92 6.59 -11.00
CA SER A 348 -13.72 6.96 -9.83
C SER A 348 -13.80 5.82 -8.82
N GLN A 349 -13.97 4.57 -9.28
CA GLN A 349 -13.95 3.38 -8.41
C GLN A 349 -12.61 3.23 -7.70
N PHE A 350 -11.51 3.33 -8.46
CA PHE A 350 -10.16 3.28 -7.93
C PHE A 350 -9.91 4.37 -6.89
N ASN A 351 -10.25 5.63 -7.19
CA ASN A 351 -10.06 6.76 -6.27
C ASN A 351 -10.88 6.59 -4.97
N ALA A 352 -12.09 6.05 -5.04
CA ALA A 352 -12.91 5.78 -3.85
C ALA A 352 -12.30 4.69 -2.96
N LEU A 353 -11.88 3.57 -3.55
CA LEU A 353 -11.19 2.49 -2.84
C LEU A 353 -9.87 2.96 -2.25
N LEU A 354 -9.09 3.72 -3.02
CA LEU A 354 -7.82 4.31 -2.62
C LEU A 354 -7.99 5.20 -1.39
N ASN A 355 -8.91 6.17 -1.43
CA ASN A 355 -9.12 7.09 -0.31
C ASN A 355 -9.53 6.33 0.97
N LEU A 356 -10.38 5.30 0.83
CA LEU A 356 -10.77 4.46 1.96
C LEU A 356 -9.59 3.65 2.50
N ALA A 357 -8.78 3.06 1.63
CA ALA A 357 -7.61 2.28 2.02
C ALA A 357 -6.55 3.15 2.71
N VAL A 358 -6.24 4.33 2.16
CA VAL A 358 -5.29 5.29 2.76
C VAL A 358 -5.76 5.68 4.15
N PHE A 359 -7.03 6.04 4.32
CA PHE A 359 -7.58 6.36 5.64
C PHE A 359 -7.40 5.19 6.63
N ILE A 360 -7.84 3.99 6.26
CA ILE A 360 -7.77 2.83 7.15
C ILE A 360 -6.31 2.52 7.51
N ASN A 361 -5.37 2.68 6.58
CA ASN A 361 -3.95 2.45 6.82
C ASN A 361 -3.29 3.50 7.72
N MET A 362 -3.85 4.71 7.80
CA MET A 362 -3.33 5.72 8.73
C MET A 362 -3.54 5.34 10.20
N VAL A 363 -4.57 4.53 10.51
CA VAL A 363 -4.81 4.05 11.88
C VAL A 363 -3.63 3.23 12.43
N PRO A 364 -3.19 2.12 11.81
CA PRO A 364 -2.04 1.36 12.29
C PRO A 364 -0.75 2.19 12.22
N TYR A 365 -0.59 3.07 11.24
CA TYR A 365 0.57 3.95 11.14
C TYR A 365 0.69 4.88 12.36
N ILE A 366 -0.38 5.61 12.70
CA ILE A 366 -0.39 6.54 13.84
C ILE A 366 -0.11 5.78 15.15
N LEU A 367 -0.76 4.63 15.36
CA LEU A 367 -0.54 3.81 16.55
C LEU A 367 0.91 3.30 16.64
N SER A 368 1.46 2.84 15.52
CA SER A 368 2.83 2.32 15.45
C SER A 368 3.89 3.41 15.68
N MET A 369 3.70 4.59 15.09
CA MET A 369 4.65 5.69 15.17
C MET A 369 4.67 6.35 16.54
N THR A 370 3.52 6.44 17.22
CA THR A 370 3.46 6.90 18.62
C THR A 370 4.14 5.92 19.58
N GLY A 371 4.31 4.65 19.19
CA GLY A 371 5.15 3.66 19.87
C GLY A 371 6.64 4.00 19.91
N LEU A 372 7.15 4.83 18.98
CA LEU A 372 8.58 5.11 18.86
C LEU A 372 9.17 5.73 20.12
N GLU A 373 8.50 6.71 20.73
CA GLU A 373 9.03 7.41 21.90
C GLU A 373 9.23 6.47 23.10
N VAL A 374 8.29 5.53 23.27
CA VAL A 374 8.39 4.49 24.30
C VAL A 374 9.56 3.55 24.01
N LEU A 375 9.71 3.11 22.76
CA LEU A 375 10.82 2.27 22.32
C LEU A 375 12.18 2.95 22.54
N LEU A 376 12.31 4.24 22.20
CA LEU A 376 13.53 5.01 22.40
C LEU A 376 13.90 5.12 23.89
N ARG A 377 12.91 5.34 24.77
CA ARG A 377 13.14 5.38 26.23
C ARG A 377 13.53 4.01 26.78
N LYS A 378 12.82 2.95 26.41
CA LYS A 378 13.11 1.57 26.87
C LYS A 378 14.53 1.13 26.48
N ASN A 379 15.00 1.54 25.31
CA ASN A 379 16.34 1.20 24.81
C ASN A 379 17.44 2.18 25.28
N MET A 380 17.13 3.11 26.20
CA MET A 380 18.10 4.03 26.81
C MET A 380 19.00 4.75 25.80
N VAL A 381 18.42 5.17 24.67
CA VAL A 381 19.17 5.84 23.59
C VAL A 381 19.74 7.17 24.06
N SER A 382 20.75 7.69 23.34
CA SER A 382 21.31 9.00 23.66
C SER A 382 20.27 10.12 23.54
N GLN A 383 20.42 11.19 24.33
CA GLN A 383 19.50 12.34 24.29
C GLN A 383 19.35 12.95 22.89
N LYS A 384 20.43 12.97 22.10
CA LYS A 384 20.40 13.45 20.71
C LYS A 384 19.53 12.54 19.82
N GLN A 385 19.68 11.23 19.95
CA GLN A 385 18.86 10.25 19.22
C GLN A 385 17.39 10.31 19.65
N TYR A 386 17.12 10.48 20.94
CA TYR A 386 15.75 10.65 21.45
C TYR A 386 15.09 11.89 20.84
N ARG A 387 15.74 13.06 20.92
CA ARG A 387 15.19 14.31 20.38
C ARG A 387 14.92 14.22 18.89
N LEU A 388 15.87 13.71 18.10
CA LEU A 388 15.68 13.53 16.66
C LEU A 388 14.56 12.53 16.36
N GLY A 389 14.54 11.39 17.06
CA GLY A 389 13.51 10.37 16.92
C GLY A 389 12.11 10.88 17.22
N ALA A 390 11.94 11.58 18.35
CA ALA A 390 10.68 12.18 18.75
C ALA A 390 10.24 13.28 17.78
N THR A 391 11.13 14.18 17.36
CA THR A 391 10.76 15.24 16.41
C THR A 391 10.30 14.67 15.07
N VAL A 392 11.07 13.74 14.48
CA VAL A 392 10.69 13.14 13.18
C VAL A 392 9.45 12.25 13.32
N GLY A 393 9.33 11.51 14.42
CA GLY A 393 8.14 10.69 14.73
C GLY A 393 6.87 11.53 14.86
N THR A 394 6.93 12.66 15.56
CA THR A 394 5.81 13.59 15.68
C THR A 394 5.44 14.20 14.33
N LEU A 395 6.41 14.60 13.50
CA LEU A 395 6.13 15.08 12.15
C LEU A 395 5.46 14.01 11.29
N ALA A 396 5.88 12.74 11.41
CA ALA A 396 5.27 11.62 10.71
C ALA A 396 3.80 11.38 11.15
N VAL A 397 3.52 11.50 12.46
CA VAL A 397 2.16 11.42 13.01
C VAL A 397 1.29 12.58 12.51
N LEU A 398 1.78 13.82 12.58
CA LEU A 398 1.06 15.01 12.09
C LEU A 398 0.74 14.89 10.59
N TYR A 399 1.70 14.42 9.80
CA TYR A 399 1.50 14.17 8.39
C TYR A 399 0.46 13.06 8.13
N SER A 400 0.47 11.98 8.93
CA SER A 400 -0.54 10.92 8.82
C SER A 400 -1.96 11.41 9.17
N ILE A 401 -2.08 12.29 10.16
CA ILE A 401 -3.35 12.97 10.49
C ILE A 401 -3.79 13.89 9.34
N TYR A 402 -2.85 14.61 8.72
CA TYR A 402 -3.15 15.40 7.52
C TYR A 402 -3.60 14.51 6.34
N GLY A 403 -2.98 13.34 6.18
CA GLY A 403 -3.42 12.32 5.22
C GLY A 403 -4.86 11.85 5.46
N VAL A 404 -5.25 11.62 6.72
CA VAL A 404 -6.64 11.32 7.11
C VAL A 404 -7.59 12.43 6.64
N TYR A 405 -7.25 13.69 6.90
CA TYR A 405 -8.04 14.83 6.43
C TYR A 405 -8.16 14.86 4.90
N ALA A 406 -7.05 14.61 4.20
CA ALA A 406 -6.99 14.64 2.74
C ALA A 406 -7.79 13.53 2.04
N CYS A 407 -8.11 12.42 2.72
CA CYS A 407 -8.92 11.33 2.15
C CYS A 407 -10.38 11.75 1.88
N GLY A 408 -10.84 12.86 2.48
CA GLY A 408 -12.20 13.37 2.32
C GLY A 408 -13.21 12.73 3.28
N ALA A 409 -14.30 13.46 3.52
CA ALA A 409 -15.27 13.14 4.58
C ALA A 409 -15.90 11.74 4.44
N THR A 410 -16.24 11.31 3.23
CA THR A 410 -16.86 10.00 2.99
C THR A 410 -15.94 8.85 3.37
N ALA A 411 -14.66 8.91 2.99
CA ALA A 411 -13.68 7.89 3.34
C ALA A 411 -13.40 7.87 4.85
N VAL A 412 -13.27 9.06 5.46
CA VAL A 412 -13.10 9.19 6.92
C VAL A 412 -14.29 8.61 7.67
N PHE A 413 -15.51 8.92 7.25
CA PHE A 413 -16.73 8.41 7.89
C PHE A 413 -16.83 6.89 7.79
N GLY A 414 -16.76 6.35 6.56
CA GLY A 414 -16.86 4.91 6.33
C GLY A 414 -15.73 4.13 7.02
N GLY A 415 -14.50 4.66 6.94
CA GLY A 415 -13.37 4.02 7.58
C GLY A 415 -13.40 4.09 9.10
N THR A 416 -13.95 5.17 9.67
CA THR A 416 -14.16 5.27 11.13
C THR A 416 -15.14 4.20 11.59
N ILE A 417 -16.25 4.00 10.87
CA ILE A 417 -17.20 2.92 11.17
C ILE A 417 -16.51 1.57 11.14
N LEU A 418 -15.74 1.27 10.08
CA LEU A 418 -15.00 0.01 9.95
C LEU A 418 -14.01 -0.20 11.11
N THR A 419 -13.30 0.87 11.51
CA THR A 419 -12.37 0.84 12.64
C THR A 419 -13.11 0.57 13.96
N LEU A 420 -14.23 1.24 14.21
CA LEU A 420 -15.04 1.06 15.42
C LEU A 420 -15.65 -0.35 15.52
N LEU A 421 -16.07 -0.95 14.38
CA LEU A 421 -16.51 -2.34 14.35
C LEU A 421 -15.42 -3.30 14.85
N GLY A 422 -14.14 -2.98 14.63
CA GLY A 422 -13.01 -3.73 15.18
C GLY A 422 -13.06 -3.84 16.70
N TYR A 423 -13.40 -2.76 17.41
CA TYR A 423 -13.47 -2.77 18.87
C TYR A 423 -14.56 -3.68 19.43
N ILE A 424 -15.65 -3.89 18.68
CA ILE A 424 -16.70 -4.86 19.07
C ILE A 424 -16.08 -6.26 19.14
N PHE A 425 -15.31 -6.66 18.13
CA PHE A 425 -14.62 -7.95 18.11
C PHE A 425 -13.56 -8.05 19.21
N TYR A 426 -12.79 -6.98 19.44
CA TYR A 426 -11.80 -6.94 20.51
C TYR A 426 -12.42 -7.15 21.90
N GLY A 427 -13.61 -6.60 22.16
CA GLY A 427 -14.32 -6.77 23.42
C GLY A 427 -14.53 -8.25 23.79
N PHE A 428 -14.93 -9.07 22.82
CA PHE A 428 -15.08 -10.52 23.02
C PHE A 428 -13.73 -11.22 23.28
N ILE A 429 -12.66 -10.77 22.63
CA ILE A 429 -11.32 -11.34 22.81
C ILE A 429 -10.74 -10.96 24.17
N ALA A 430 -10.87 -9.70 24.59
CA ALA A 430 -10.41 -9.22 25.89
C ALA A 430 -11.13 -9.92 27.05
N ALA A 431 -12.43 -10.22 26.89
CA ALA A 431 -13.21 -10.97 27.87
C ALA A 431 -12.64 -12.38 28.14
N ARG A 432 -12.13 -13.06 27.09
CA ARG A 432 -11.49 -14.39 27.20
C ARG A 432 -10.25 -14.37 28.09
N ASP A 433 -9.49 -13.29 28.06
CA ASP A 433 -8.21 -13.18 28.77
C ASP A 433 -8.40 -12.79 30.26
N THR A 434 -9.63 -12.44 30.66
CA THR A 434 -9.97 -12.11 32.04
C THR A 434 -10.29 -13.39 32.83
N LYS A 435 -9.58 -13.64 33.94
CA LYS A 435 -9.91 -14.76 34.84
C LYS A 435 -11.12 -14.38 35.72
N PRO A 436 -12.10 -15.28 35.93
CA PRO A 436 -13.19 -15.03 36.86
C PRO A 436 -12.63 -14.77 38.26
N THR A 437 -12.95 -13.62 38.84
CA THR A 437 -12.69 -13.38 40.26
C THR A 437 -13.68 -14.22 41.06
N VAL A 438 -13.21 -15.34 41.61
CA VAL A 438 -13.97 -16.08 42.62
C VAL A 438 -14.11 -15.13 43.81
N LYS A 439 -15.33 -14.64 44.06
CA LYS A 439 -15.64 -13.94 45.31
C LYS A 439 -15.34 -14.92 46.45
N ALA A 440 -14.35 -14.60 47.28
CA ALA A 440 -14.20 -15.26 48.57
C ALA A 440 -15.47 -14.96 49.37
N ASN A 441 -16.28 -16.00 49.61
CA ASN A 441 -17.44 -15.93 50.49
C ASN A 441 -17.01 -15.79 51.94
#